data_AF-A0A2E9Y0J4-F1
#
_entry.id   AF-A0A2E9Y0J4-F1
#
_cell.length_a   1.000
_cell.length_b   1.000
_cell.length_c   1.000
_cell.angle_alpha   90.00
_cell.angle_beta   90.00
_cell.angle_gamma   90.00
#
_symmetry.space_group_name_H-M   'P 1'
#
loop_
_entity.id
_entity.type
_entity.pdbx_description
1 polymer ?
#
loop_
_entity_poly.entity_id
_entity_poly.type
_entity_poly.pdbx_seq_one_letter_code
_entity_poly.pdbx_strand_id
1 'polypeptide(L)'
;MGILDRFRRKTSPPKRRGYAGVNTSRLFADFSTMTRSSDAELKPALRVLRNRCRELARNDEYVRRYLGLLKTNVVGPYGVNVQAKARNADGSLDAPGNKIVENAWKAWGQRGNCTVDGRLSWVDAQRLFVETLARDGEAIIRFIYNFNNIDSLAIEFVEADILDEELNWQVGMPVLAQSVSMPQMKKGGINNQGCGRGNNRNSASPKRAVSTHRRKARR
;
A
#
# COMPACT_ATOMS: atom_id res chain seq x y z
N MET A 1 -5.31 76.61 28.51
CA MET A 1 -5.15 75.38 27.71
C MET A 1 -5.50 75.72 26.27
N GLY A 2 -4.50 75.82 25.40
CA GLY A 2 -4.52 76.69 24.21
C GLY A 2 -5.07 76.07 22.92
N ILE A 3 -5.61 76.97 22.08
CA ILE A 3 -6.14 76.78 20.72
C ILE A 3 -5.10 76.22 19.71
N LEU A 4 -3.82 76.19 20.07
CA LEU A 4 -2.71 75.76 19.22
C LEU A 4 -2.48 74.23 19.17
N ASP A 5 -3.19 73.43 19.98
CA ASP A 5 -3.06 71.96 19.97
C ASP A 5 -3.73 71.30 18.74
N ARG A 6 -4.53 72.06 17.99
CA ARG A 6 -5.17 71.61 16.74
C ARG A 6 -4.19 71.43 15.57
N PHE A 7 -2.99 72.01 15.68
CA PHE A 7 -1.90 71.87 14.71
C PHE A 7 -0.82 70.87 15.16
N ARG A 8 -1.03 70.17 16.28
CA ARG A 8 -0.07 69.16 16.74
C ARG A 8 -0.15 67.94 15.82
N ARG A 9 0.80 67.86 14.89
CA ARG A 9 0.97 66.71 14.00
C ARG A 9 1.08 65.45 14.85
N LYS A 10 0.07 64.56 14.77
CA LYS A 10 0.16 63.21 15.34
C LYS A 10 1.45 62.58 14.80
N THR A 11 2.41 62.34 15.68
CA THR A 11 3.62 61.58 15.35
C THR A 11 3.17 60.18 14.96
N SER A 12 3.24 59.86 13.66
CA SER A 12 2.98 58.50 13.20
C SER A 12 3.96 57.56 13.92
N PRO A 13 3.49 56.46 14.52
CA PRO A 13 4.40 55.50 15.14
C PRO A 13 5.43 55.03 14.11
N PRO A 14 6.69 54.76 14.53
CA PRO A 14 7.74 54.33 13.63
C PRO A 14 7.30 53.07 12.89
N LYS A 15 7.31 53.14 11.55
CA LYS A 15 6.91 52.05 10.67
C LYS A 15 7.97 50.94 10.79
N ARG A 16 7.71 49.93 11.61
CA ARG A 16 8.59 48.76 11.74
C ARG A 16 8.58 48.00 10.41
N ARG A 17 9.74 47.77 9.82
CA ARG A 17 9.89 46.89 8.65
C ARG A 17 9.74 45.45 9.15
N GLY A 18 8.56 44.87 8.96
CA GLY A 18 8.31 43.44 9.13
C GLY A 18 8.06 42.81 7.76
N TYR A 19 8.36 41.52 7.63
CA TYR A 19 7.93 40.75 6.47
C TYR A 19 6.40 40.73 6.43
N ALA A 20 5.81 41.07 5.27
CA ALA A 20 4.36 41.15 5.11
C ALA A 20 3.65 39.81 5.43
N GLY A 21 4.32 38.68 5.20
CA GLY A 21 3.82 37.34 5.50
C GLY A 21 3.76 36.96 6.99
N VAL A 22 4.27 37.81 7.90
CA VAL A 22 4.21 37.61 9.36
C VAL A 22 3.04 38.40 9.98
N ASN A 23 2.31 39.18 9.19
CA ASN A 23 1.26 40.05 9.69
C ASN A 23 -0.01 39.25 10.04
N THR A 24 -0.25 39.01 11.34
CA THR A 24 -1.43 38.31 11.88
C THR A 24 -2.64 39.23 12.08
N SER A 25 -2.93 40.10 11.10
CA SER A 25 -4.13 40.94 11.14
C SER A 25 -5.40 40.11 10.84
N ARG A 26 -6.60 40.59 11.23
CA ARG A 26 -7.88 39.90 10.93
C ARG A 26 -8.07 39.58 9.44
N LEU A 27 -7.52 40.39 8.54
CA LEU A 27 -7.53 40.17 7.09
C LEU A 27 -6.69 38.95 6.66
N PHE A 28 -5.75 38.52 7.50
CA PHE A 28 -4.87 37.37 7.29
C PHE A 28 -5.16 36.23 8.27
N ALA A 29 -6.24 36.31 9.06
CA ALA A 29 -6.61 35.28 10.03
C ALA A 29 -7.02 33.96 9.35
N ASP A 30 -7.56 34.05 8.13
CA ASP A 30 -7.92 32.90 7.30
C ASP A 30 -6.66 32.22 6.71
N PHE A 31 -5.53 32.93 6.68
CA PHE A 31 -4.24 32.43 6.22
C PHE A 31 -3.39 32.03 7.43
N SER A 32 -3.83 31.00 8.16
CA SER A 32 -3.08 30.47 9.29
C SER A 32 -1.80 29.78 8.80
N THR A 33 -0.64 30.23 9.26
CA THR A 33 0.64 29.56 9.00
C THR A 33 0.60 28.16 9.60
N MET A 34 0.61 27.12 8.74
CA MET A 34 0.62 25.74 9.17
C MET A 34 1.89 25.47 9.98
N THR A 35 1.73 25.26 11.29
CA THR A 35 2.83 24.99 12.21
C THR A 35 3.00 23.48 12.45
N ARG A 36 2.00 22.68 12.09
CA ARG A 36 2.00 21.22 12.22
C ARG A 36 2.31 20.56 10.87
N SER A 37 2.85 19.33 10.93
CA SER A 37 2.98 18.49 9.73
C SER A 37 1.60 18.14 9.19
N SER A 38 1.45 18.05 7.86
CA SER A 38 0.21 17.66 7.19
C SER A 38 -0.37 16.36 7.74
N ASP A 39 0.48 15.37 8.04
CA ASP A 39 0.04 14.09 8.60
C ASP A 39 -0.56 14.24 10.00
N ALA A 40 -0.03 15.17 10.80
CA ALA A 40 -0.51 15.41 12.16
C ALA A 40 -1.87 16.12 12.19
N GLU A 41 -2.21 16.86 11.13
CA GLU A 41 -3.53 17.46 10.96
C GLU A 41 -4.52 16.49 10.30
N LEU A 42 -4.04 15.66 9.37
CA LEU A 42 -4.87 14.72 8.63
C LEU A 42 -5.41 13.61 9.54
N LYS A 43 -4.57 13.02 10.40
CA LYS A 43 -4.96 11.92 11.30
C LYS A 43 -6.27 12.14 12.05
N PRO A 44 -6.46 13.22 12.84
CA PRO A 44 -7.73 13.44 13.54
C PRO A 44 -8.89 13.83 12.61
N ALA A 45 -8.60 14.37 11.42
CA ALA A 45 -9.61 14.81 10.47
C ALA A 45 -10.12 13.69 9.55
N LEU A 46 -9.37 12.59 9.41
CA LEU A 46 -9.57 11.57 8.38
C LEU A 46 -10.97 10.95 8.45
N ARG A 47 -11.40 10.50 9.64
CA ARG A 47 -12.76 9.99 9.86
C ARG A 47 -13.86 10.98 9.47
N VAL A 48 -13.69 12.28 9.79
CA VAL A 48 -14.68 13.31 9.44
C VAL A 48 -14.70 13.55 7.93
N LEU A 49 -13.53 13.62 7.30
CA LEU A 49 -13.41 13.80 5.85
C LEU A 49 -14.02 12.62 5.09
N ARG A 50 -13.76 11.38 5.49
CA ARG A 50 -14.34 10.17 4.89
C ARG A 50 -15.87 10.20 4.94
N ASN A 51 -16.43 10.53 6.10
CA ASN A 51 -17.89 10.66 6.25
C ASN A 51 -18.48 11.75 5.36
N ARG A 52 -17.81 12.90 5.23
CA ARG A 52 -18.22 13.97 4.31
C ARG A 52 -18.11 13.55 2.85
N CYS A 53 -17.06 12.84 2.44
CA CYS A 53 -16.93 12.29 1.08
C CYS A 53 -18.07 11.31 0.76
N ARG A 54 -18.46 10.46 1.72
CA ARG A 54 -19.58 9.53 1.58
C ARG A 54 -20.93 10.24 1.50
N GLU A 55 -21.11 11.30 2.27
CA GLU A 55 -22.29 12.17 2.17
C GLU A 55 -22.37 12.82 0.79
N LEU A 56 -21.28 13.42 0.32
CA LEU A 56 -21.18 14.03 -1.02
C LEU A 56 -21.47 13.00 -2.12
N ALA A 57 -20.93 11.78 -2.01
CA ALA A 57 -21.20 10.73 -3.00
C ALA A 57 -22.68 10.30 -3.07
N ARG A 58 -23.48 10.53 -2.01
CA ARG A 58 -24.93 10.24 -1.98
C ARG A 58 -25.77 11.44 -2.39
N ASN A 59 -25.36 12.65 -2.02
CA ASN A 59 -26.18 13.85 -2.17
C ASN A 59 -25.88 14.62 -3.47
N ASP A 60 -24.63 14.56 -3.94
CA ASP A 60 -24.18 15.31 -5.11
C ASP A 60 -24.23 14.43 -6.39
N GLU A 61 -24.97 14.89 -7.39
CA GLU A 61 -25.13 14.20 -8.67
C GLU A 61 -23.82 14.16 -9.48
N TYR A 62 -23.01 15.21 -9.43
CA TYR A 62 -21.73 15.27 -10.14
C TYR A 62 -20.76 14.24 -9.57
N VAL A 63 -20.69 14.11 -8.24
CA VAL A 63 -19.85 13.10 -7.59
C VAL A 63 -20.32 11.69 -7.95
N ARG A 64 -21.64 11.44 -7.92
CA ARG A 64 -22.20 10.16 -8.35
C ARG A 64 -21.85 9.84 -9.81
N ARG A 65 -21.97 10.83 -10.70
CA ARG A 65 -21.61 10.68 -12.12
C ARG A 65 -20.12 10.40 -12.28
N TYR A 66 -19.26 11.09 -11.55
CA TYR A 66 -17.82 10.88 -11.57
C TYR A 66 -17.44 9.45 -11.17
N LEU A 67 -17.97 8.95 -10.05
CA LEU A 67 -17.74 7.57 -9.60
C LEU A 67 -18.28 6.55 -10.62
N GLY A 68 -19.42 6.84 -11.26
CA GLY A 68 -19.96 6.03 -12.36
C GLY A 68 -19.01 5.97 -13.56
N LEU A 69 -18.48 7.11 -14.00
CA LEU A 69 -17.53 7.20 -15.10
C LEU A 69 -16.23 6.46 -14.79
N LEU A 70 -15.72 6.53 -13.56
CA LEU A 70 -14.55 5.76 -13.15
C LEU A 70 -14.78 4.25 -13.28
N LYS A 71 -15.92 3.75 -12.79
CA LYS A 71 -16.26 2.32 -12.93
C LYS A 71 -16.31 1.90 -14.40
N THR A 72 -16.89 2.72 -15.27
CA THR A 72 -17.01 2.39 -16.70
C THR A 72 -15.68 2.51 -17.44
N ASN A 73 -14.89 3.55 -17.17
CA ASN A 73 -13.68 3.83 -17.96
C ASN A 73 -12.44 3.11 -17.44
N VAL A 74 -12.31 2.93 -16.12
CA VAL A 74 -11.14 2.29 -15.51
C VAL A 74 -11.26 0.77 -15.58
N VAL A 75 -12.43 0.22 -15.19
CA VAL A 75 -12.63 -1.24 -15.17
C VAL A 75 -13.13 -1.74 -16.53
N GLY A 76 -13.98 -0.97 -17.20
CA GLY A 76 -14.58 -1.40 -18.46
C GLY A 76 -15.67 -2.48 -18.29
N PRO A 77 -16.17 -3.01 -19.42
CA PRO A 77 -17.18 -4.06 -19.41
C PRO A 77 -16.65 -5.41 -18.93
N TYR A 78 -15.38 -5.73 -19.22
CA TYR A 78 -14.76 -7.04 -18.93
C TYR A 78 -13.78 -7.04 -17.77
N GLY A 79 -13.48 -5.87 -17.18
CA GLY A 79 -12.48 -5.76 -16.12
C GLY A 79 -11.04 -5.97 -16.58
N VAL A 80 -10.13 -5.87 -15.63
CA VAL A 80 -8.73 -6.23 -15.80
C VAL A 80 -8.60 -7.75 -15.67
N ASN A 81 -8.15 -8.39 -16.74
CA ASN A 81 -7.95 -9.83 -16.83
C ASN A 81 -6.47 -10.19 -16.83
N VAL A 82 -6.16 -11.42 -16.40
CA VAL A 82 -4.80 -11.96 -16.44
C VAL A 82 -4.53 -12.54 -17.82
N GLN A 83 -3.37 -12.21 -18.38
CA GLN A 83 -2.82 -12.85 -19.58
C GLN A 83 -1.49 -13.51 -19.22
N ALA A 84 -1.47 -14.84 -19.21
CA ALA A 84 -0.27 -15.59 -18.85
C ALA A 84 0.66 -15.70 -20.06
N LYS A 85 1.95 -15.42 -19.85
CA LYS A 85 3.01 -15.50 -20.89
C LYS A 85 4.15 -16.41 -20.44
N ALA A 86 3.83 -17.54 -19.84
CA ALA A 86 4.80 -18.56 -19.45
C ALA A 86 5.47 -19.17 -20.69
N ARG A 87 6.75 -19.50 -20.56
CA ARG A 87 7.59 -20.09 -21.61
C ARG A 87 8.11 -21.45 -21.18
N ASN A 88 8.24 -22.35 -22.14
CA ASN A 88 8.87 -23.65 -21.96
C ASN A 88 10.39 -23.51 -21.79
N ALA A 89 11.07 -24.59 -21.40
CA ALA A 89 12.53 -24.64 -21.34
C ALA A 89 13.20 -24.25 -22.67
N ASP A 90 12.54 -24.54 -23.79
CA ASP A 90 12.99 -24.21 -25.14
C ASP A 90 12.72 -22.75 -25.55
N GLY A 91 12.17 -21.93 -24.65
CA GLY A 91 11.88 -20.51 -24.89
C GLY A 91 10.62 -20.26 -25.71
N SER A 92 9.95 -21.29 -26.21
CA SER A 92 8.63 -21.19 -26.86
C SER A 92 7.51 -20.84 -25.86
N LEU A 93 6.42 -20.24 -26.33
CA LEU A 93 5.27 -19.92 -25.48
C LEU A 93 4.52 -21.21 -25.12
N ASP A 94 4.26 -21.42 -23.83
CA ASP A 94 3.44 -22.54 -23.36
C ASP A 94 1.95 -22.21 -23.55
N ALA A 95 1.46 -22.33 -24.78
CA ALA A 95 0.06 -22.07 -25.10
C ALA A 95 -0.94 -22.91 -24.25
N PRO A 96 -0.74 -24.23 -24.04
CA PRO A 96 -1.68 -25.01 -23.23
C PRO A 96 -1.62 -24.62 -21.74
N GLY A 97 -0.43 -24.47 -21.15
CA GLY A 97 -0.31 -24.08 -19.74
C GLY A 97 -0.88 -22.69 -19.46
N ASN A 98 -0.60 -21.72 -20.33
CA ASN A 98 -1.17 -20.38 -20.21
C ASN A 98 -2.70 -20.40 -20.28
N LYS A 99 -3.29 -21.20 -21.19
CA LYS A 99 -4.75 -21.36 -21.27
C LYS A 99 -5.35 -21.97 -20.01
N ILE A 100 -4.67 -22.94 -19.38
CA ILE A 100 -5.14 -23.54 -18.12
C ILE A 100 -5.22 -22.48 -17.03
N VAL A 101 -4.17 -21.67 -16.87
CA VAL A 101 -4.13 -20.59 -15.87
C VAL A 101 -5.21 -19.54 -16.15
N GLU A 102 -5.36 -19.11 -17.40
CA GLU A 102 -6.37 -18.13 -17.78
C GLU A 102 -7.80 -18.66 -17.59
N ASN A 103 -8.04 -19.95 -17.84
CA ASN A 103 -9.35 -20.57 -17.60
C ASN A 103 -9.65 -20.72 -16.11
N ALA A 104 -8.65 -21.12 -15.30
CA ALA A 104 -8.78 -21.16 -13.85
C ALA A 104 -9.09 -19.76 -13.29
N TRP A 105 -8.39 -18.72 -13.75
CA TRP A 105 -8.66 -17.33 -13.37
C TRP A 105 -10.09 -16.90 -13.72
N LYS A 106 -10.59 -17.25 -14.92
CA LYS A 106 -11.97 -16.96 -15.33
C LYS A 106 -13.00 -17.70 -14.49
N ALA A 107 -12.71 -18.93 -14.07
CA ALA A 107 -13.59 -19.74 -13.22
C ALA A 107 -13.62 -19.19 -11.78
N TRP A 108 -12.47 -18.78 -11.25
CA TRP A 108 -12.35 -18.10 -9.96
C TRP A 108 -13.08 -16.75 -9.95
N GLY A 109 -12.96 -15.98 -11.04
CA GLY A 109 -13.57 -14.66 -11.14
C GLY A 109 -15.09 -14.66 -11.31
N GLN A 110 -15.74 -15.82 -11.41
CA GLN A 110 -17.20 -15.91 -11.45
C GLN A 110 -17.81 -15.52 -10.10
N ARG A 111 -19.06 -15.05 -10.17
CA ARG A 111 -19.85 -14.76 -8.97
C ARG A 111 -20.00 -16.02 -8.12
N GLY A 112 -19.72 -15.93 -6.83
CA GLY A 112 -19.74 -17.05 -5.88
C GLY A 112 -18.34 -17.46 -5.41
N ASN A 113 -17.34 -17.36 -6.28
CA ASN A 113 -15.99 -17.90 -6.00
C ASN A 113 -14.97 -16.82 -5.60
N CYS A 114 -15.15 -15.59 -6.10
CA CYS A 114 -14.15 -14.54 -5.91
C CYS A 114 -14.15 -13.98 -4.48
N THR A 115 -15.33 -13.57 -3.99
CA THR A 115 -15.48 -12.95 -2.67
C THR A 115 -15.96 -13.92 -1.62
N VAL A 116 -15.58 -13.68 -0.35
CA VAL A 116 -16.04 -14.46 0.82
C VAL A 116 -17.58 -14.53 0.91
N ASP A 117 -18.26 -13.43 0.61
CA ASP A 117 -19.74 -13.38 0.64
C ASP A 117 -20.39 -14.11 -0.54
N GLY A 118 -19.61 -14.49 -1.56
CA GLY A 118 -20.10 -15.08 -2.81
C GLY A 118 -20.96 -14.15 -3.68
N ARG A 119 -21.10 -12.87 -3.34
CA ARG A 119 -22.02 -11.94 -4.02
C ARG A 119 -21.43 -11.25 -5.23
N LEU A 120 -20.11 -11.03 -5.25
CA LEU A 120 -19.44 -10.24 -6.28
C LEU A 120 -18.67 -11.15 -7.25
N SER A 121 -18.71 -10.79 -8.53
CA SER A 121 -17.76 -11.30 -9.52
C SER A 121 -16.43 -10.55 -9.42
N TRP A 122 -15.39 -11.03 -10.09
CA TRP A 122 -14.10 -10.33 -10.15
C TRP A 122 -14.22 -8.92 -10.74
N VAL A 123 -15.07 -8.74 -11.76
CA VAL A 123 -15.31 -7.42 -12.37
C VAL A 123 -16.02 -6.49 -11.38
N ASP A 124 -16.97 -7.02 -10.61
CA ASP A 124 -17.68 -6.22 -9.60
C ASP A 124 -16.78 -5.88 -8.40
N ALA A 125 -15.89 -6.79 -8.01
CA ALA A 125 -14.85 -6.54 -7.01
C ALA A 125 -13.91 -5.41 -7.46
N GLN A 126 -13.51 -5.37 -8.73
CA GLN A 126 -12.70 -4.27 -9.27
C GLN A 126 -13.46 -2.94 -9.28
N ARG A 127 -14.75 -2.96 -9.64
CA ARG A 127 -15.60 -1.75 -9.59
C ARG A 127 -15.72 -1.22 -8.17
N LEU A 128 -15.94 -2.12 -7.21
CA LEU A 128 -15.98 -1.77 -5.79
C LEU A 128 -14.64 -1.18 -5.33
N PHE A 129 -13.52 -1.80 -5.71
CA PHE A 129 -12.19 -1.29 -5.39
C PHE A 129 -11.97 0.14 -5.90
N VAL A 130 -12.25 0.39 -7.19
CA VAL A 130 -12.08 1.73 -7.78
C VAL A 130 -13.00 2.76 -7.14
N GLU A 131 -14.24 2.37 -6.84
CA GLU A 131 -15.22 3.26 -6.20
C GLU A 131 -14.82 3.62 -4.77
N THR A 132 -14.39 2.64 -3.96
CA THR A 132 -13.94 2.86 -2.59
C THR A 132 -12.65 3.69 -2.58
N LEU A 133 -11.69 3.38 -3.45
CA LEU A 133 -10.46 4.15 -3.57
C LEU A 133 -10.72 5.61 -3.95
N ALA A 134 -11.61 5.88 -4.91
CA ALA A 134 -11.91 7.23 -5.36
C ALA A 134 -12.74 8.04 -4.35
N ARG A 135 -13.57 7.37 -3.55
CA ARG A 135 -14.44 8.02 -2.55
C ARG A 135 -13.72 8.23 -1.22
N ASP A 136 -13.17 7.16 -0.66
CA ASP A 136 -12.62 7.13 0.70
C ASP A 136 -11.10 7.38 0.71
N GLY A 137 -10.42 7.25 -0.44
CA GLY A 137 -8.97 7.42 -0.56
C GLY A 137 -8.17 6.18 -0.19
N GLU A 138 -8.84 5.12 0.26
CA GLU A 138 -8.22 3.87 0.68
C GLU A 138 -9.14 2.69 0.38
N ALA A 139 -8.56 1.51 0.23
CA ALA A 139 -9.31 0.27 0.09
C ALA A 139 -8.51 -0.85 0.75
N ILE A 140 -9.11 -1.49 1.75
CA ILE A 140 -8.49 -2.59 2.48
C ILE A 140 -9.07 -3.89 1.95
N ILE A 141 -8.17 -4.75 1.46
CA ILE A 141 -8.52 -6.07 0.96
C ILE A 141 -7.73 -7.10 1.76
N ARG A 142 -8.46 -8.05 2.33
CA ARG A 142 -7.89 -9.22 3.02
C ARG A 142 -7.96 -10.43 2.08
N PHE A 143 -6.82 -11.07 1.89
CA PHE A 143 -6.73 -12.34 1.18
C PHE A 143 -6.95 -13.48 2.16
N ILE A 144 -7.94 -14.32 1.87
CA ILE A 144 -8.24 -15.53 2.64
C ILE A 144 -7.72 -16.73 1.86
N TYR A 145 -6.72 -17.37 2.44
CA TYR A 145 -6.17 -18.63 1.96
C TYR A 145 -6.94 -19.81 2.57
N ASN A 146 -6.97 -20.95 1.86
CA ASN A 146 -7.70 -22.17 2.26
C ASN A 146 -9.22 -21.98 2.39
N PHE A 147 -9.80 -21.09 1.58
CA PHE A 147 -11.25 -20.91 1.54
C PHE A 147 -11.92 -22.10 0.82
N ASN A 148 -13.20 -22.38 1.11
CA ASN A 148 -13.93 -23.48 0.50
C ASN A 148 -14.42 -23.15 -0.94
N ASN A 149 -13.49 -22.78 -1.82
CA ASN A 149 -13.70 -22.52 -3.24
C ASN A 149 -12.72 -23.34 -4.09
N ILE A 150 -12.97 -23.40 -5.40
CA ILE A 150 -12.20 -24.19 -6.38
C ILE A 150 -10.68 -24.01 -6.22
N ASP A 151 -10.22 -22.77 -6.08
CA ASP A 151 -8.79 -22.43 -6.01
C ASP A 151 -8.30 -22.12 -4.59
N SER A 152 -9.11 -22.43 -3.56
CA SER A 152 -8.78 -22.19 -2.15
C SER A 152 -8.41 -20.75 -1.79
N LEU A 153 -8.83 -19.78 -2.60
CA LEU A 153 -8.53 -18.35 -2.44
C LEU A 153 -9.82 -17.54 -2.54
N ALA A 154 -10.02 -16.64 -1.57
CA ALA A 154 -11.09 -15.65 -1.61
C ALA A 154 -10.59 -14.28 -1.18
N ILE A 155 -11.24 -13.22 -1.66
CA ILE A 155 -10.98 -11.84 -1.24
C ILE A 155 -12.12 -11.33 -0.36
N GLU A 156 -11.75 -10.55 0.64
CA GLU A 156 -12.68 -9.87 1.52
C GLU A 156 -12.40 -8.37 1.49
N PHE A 157 -13.43 -7.58 1.24
CA PHE A 157 -13.35 -6.13 1.33
C PHE A 157 -13.67 -5.73 2.75
N VAL A 158 -12.74 -5.04 3.39
CA VAL A 158 -12.91 -4.51 4.75
C VAL A 158 -13.10 -3.01 4.63
N GLU A 159 -14.15 -2.49 5.26
CA GLU A 159 -14.35 -1.05 5.32
C GLU A 159 -13.28 -0.39 6.19
N ALA A 160 -12.80 0.76 5.76
CA ALA A 160 -11.76 1.50 6.47
C ALA A 160 -12.19 1.95 7.88
N ASP A 161 -13.50 2.14 8.12
CA ASP A 161 -14.05 2.54 9.42
C ASP A 161 -13.87 1.49 10.52
N ILE A 162 -13.67 0.23 10.13
CA ILE A 162 -13.43 -0.87 11.07
C ILE A 162 -12.01 -0.78 11.64
N LEU A 163 -11.09 -0.11 10.95
CA LEU A 163 -9.71 0.02 11.37
C LEU A 163 -9.56 1.14 12.41
N ASP A 164 -8.86 0.83 13.50
CA ASP A 164 -8.49 1.84 14.49
C ASP A 164 -7.27 2.64 13.98
N GLU A 165 -7.53 3.89 13.62
CA GLU A 165 -6.53 4.84 13.08
C GLU A 165 -5.56 5.34 14.16
N GLU A 166 -5.91 5.23 15.45
CA GLU A 166 -5.10 5.69 16.58
C GLU A 166 -4.21 4.60 17.17
N LEU A 167 -4.52 3.32 16.88
CA LEU A 167 -3.81 2.17 17.43
C LEU A 167 -2.38 2.07 16.85
N ASN A 168 -1.43 2.60 17.61
CA ASN A 168 0.00 2.42 17.35
C ASN A 168 0.56 1.40 18.33
N TRP A 169 0.87 0.19 17.86
CA TRP A 169 1.61 -0.78 18.66
C TRP A 169 3.11 -0.56 18.49
N GLN A 170 3.84 -0.44 19.60
CA GLN A 170 5.30 -0.39 19.57
C GLN A 170 5.85 -1.77 19.21
N VAL A 171 6.08 -2.00 17.92
CA VAL A 171 7.05 -3.00 17.49
C VAL A 171 8.41 -2.46 17.93
N GLY A 172 9.26 -3.26 18.58
CA GLY A 172 10.55 -2.83 19.17
C GLY A 172 11.63 -2.34 18.18
N MET A 173 11.27 -1.67 17.09
CA MET A 173 12.12 -1.00 16.10
C MET A 173 11.54 0.39 15.80
N PRO A 174 12.36 1.40 15.42
CA PRO A 174 11.90 2.77 15.29
C PRO A 174 10.73 2.88 14.28
N VAL A 175 9.68 3.55 14.73
CA VAL A 175 8.36 3.68 14.11
C VAL A 175 8.47 4.09 12.64
N LEU A 176 8.20 3.16 11.72
CA LEU A 176 7.84 3.49 10.34
C LEU A 176 6.33 3.62 10.28
N ALA A 177 5.86 4.85 10.06
CA ALA A 177 4.46 5.13 9.78
C ALA A 177 3.99 4.26 8.59
N GLN A 178 2.85 3.59 8.75
CA GLN A 178 2.25 2.79 7.70
C GLN A 178 1.71 3.70 6.57
N SER A 179 2.55 3.93 5.57
CA SER A 179 2.13 4.10 4.18
C SER A 179 2.98 3.12 3.37
N VAL A 180 2.32 2.15 2.74
CA VAL A 180 2.84 1.17 1.75
C VAL A 180 4.37 1.06 1.70
N SER A 181 4.93 0.14 2.48
CA SER A 181 6.30 -0.35 2.26
C SER A 181 6.21 -1.73 1.60
N MET A 182 6.43 -1.77 0.28
CA MET A 182 6.81 -3.01 -0.38
C MET A 182 8.11 -3.52 0.28
N PRO A 183 8.17 -4.77 0.77
CA PRO A 183 9.42 -5.33 1.25
C PRO A 183 10.38 -5.47 0.08
N GLN A 184 11.37 -4.56 -0.02
CA GLN A 184 12.50 -4.72 -0.91
C GLN A 184 13.25 -6.00 -0.49
N MET A 185 13.16 -7.06 -1.31
CA MET A 185 14.01 -8.25 -1.17
C MET A 185 15.47 -7.80 -1.09
N LYS A 186 16.15 -8.12 0.01
CA LYS A 186 17.61 -7.98 0.14
C LYS A 186 18.27 -8.64 -1.07
N LYS A 187 18.83 -7.85 -1.98
CA LYS A 187 19.82 -8.34 -2.95
C LYS A 187 21.01 -8.84 -2.13
N GLY A 188 21.18 -10.16 -2.08
CA GLY A 188 22.39 -10.77 -1.54
C GLY A 188 23.59 -10.21 -2.28
N GLY A 189 24.42 -9.45 -1.58
CA GLY A 189 25.71 -8.99 -2.10
C GLY A 189 26.60 -10.18 -2.34
N ILE A 190 26.86 -10.50 -3.61
CA ILE A 190 27.93 -11.38 -4.02
C ILE A 190 29.22 -10.58 -3.80
N ASN A 191 29.91 -10.84 -2.70
CA ASN A 191 31.25 -10.31 -2.48
C ASN A 191 32.22 -11.02 -3.43
N ASN A 192 32.52 -10.38 -4.55
CA ASN A 192 33.71 -10.65 -5.34
C ASN A 192 34.94 -10.21 -4.53
N GLN A 193 35.54 -11.15 -3.79
CA GLN A 193 36.93 -11.00 -3.36
C GLN A 193 37.81 -11.80 -4.30
N GLY A 194 38.80 -11.10 -4.85
CA GLY A 194 39.55 -11.46 -6.03
C GLY A 194 40.48 -12.66 -5.86
N CYS A 195 40.82 -13.20 -7.03
CA CYS A 195 41.96 -14.05 -7.25
C CYS A 195 43.24 -13.44 -6.65
N GLY A 196 43.90 -14.20 -5.76
CA GLY A 196 45.26 -13.93 -5.30
C GLY A 196 46.02 -15.25 -5.17
N ARG A 197 47.01 -15.45 -6.04
CA ARG A 197 47.96 -16.58 -6.04
C ARG A 197 48.80 -16.56 -4.75
N GLY A 198 49.04 -17.72 -4.14
CA GLY A 198 50.01 -17.90 -3.06
C GLY A 198 50.24 -19.37 -2.72
N ASN A 199 51.49 -19.80 -2.78
CA ASN A 199 51.96 -21.20 -2.85
C ASN A 199 51.94 -21.99 -1.52
N ASN A 200 51.55 -23.26 -1.65
CA ASN A 200 52.26 -24.47 -1.21
C ASN A 200 52.77 -24.60 0.24
N ARG A 201 52.21 -25.56 1.01
CA ARG A 201 52.95 -26.76 1.49
C ARG A 201 52.12 -27.67 2.42
N ASN A 202 52.35 -28.97 2.21
CA ASN A 202 52.21 -30.11 3.15
C ASN A 202 50.88 -30.89 3.22
N SER A 203 50.76 -31.83 2.27
CA SER A 203 50.69 -33.28 2.50
C SER A 203 50.10 -33.81 3.83
N ALA A 204 48.96 -34.52 3.75
CA ALA A 204 48.83 -35.93 4.19
C ALA A 204 47.36 -36.42 4.16
N SER A 205 47.09 -37.33 3.23
CA SER A 205 46.14 -38.44 3.34
C SER A 205 46.80 -39.59 2.55
N PRO A 206 46.52 -40.90 2.75
CA PRO A 206 45.29 -41.50 3.32
C PRO A 206 45.57 -42.72 4.23
N LYS A 207 44.58 -43.24 4.99
CA LYS A 207 44.48 -44.70 5.23
C LYS A 207 43.02 -45.17 5.39
N ARG A 208 42.58 -45.95 4.41
CA ARG A 208 41.51 -46.95 4.55
C ARG A 208 41.99 -48.04 5.52
N ALA A 209 41.10 -48.55 6.37
CA ALA A 209 41.25 -49.86 6.99
C ALA A 209 39.89 -50.57 6.98
N VAL A 210 39.82 -51.60 6.15
CA VAL A 210 38.83 -52.68 6.17
C VAL A 210 39.29 -53.65 7.26
N SER A 211 38.40 -54.13 8.13
CA SER A 211 38.56 -55.48 8.68
C SER A 211 37.23 -56.13 9.01
N THR A 212 37.23 -57.42 8.70
CA THR A 212 36.18 -58.42 8.67
C THR A 212 36.00 -59.14 10.01
N HIS A 213 34.78 -59.68 10.20
CA HIS A 213 34.48 -60.97 10.88
C HIS A 213 34.77 -61.09 12.39
N ARG A 214 33.78 -61.54 13.19
CA ARG A 214 33.45 -62.97 13.44
C ARG A 214 32.58 -63.16 14.71
N ARG A 215 31.48 -63.92 14.54
CA ARG A 215 30.79 -64.88 15.47
C ARG A 215 30.33 -64.41 16.87
N LYS A 216 29.04 -64.50 17.21
CA LYS A 216 28.17 -65.67 17.55
C LYS A 216 28.18 -66.04 19.05
N ALA A 217 26.98 -66.01 19.64
CA ALA A 217 26.41 -66.95 20.62
C ALA A 217 26.46 -66.64 22.14
N ARG A 218 25.25 -66.75 22.73
CA ARG A 218 24.86 -67.18 24.09
C ARG A 218 25.09 -66.22 25.26
N ARG A 219 24.01 -65.66 25.81
CA ARG A 219 23.16 -66.26 26.84
C ARG A 219 21.78 -65.61 26.80
#